data_AF-A0A4Q5U8I4-F1
#
_entry.id   AF-A0A4Q5U8I4-F1
#
_cell.length_a   1.000
_cell.length_b   1.000
_cell.length_c   1.000
_cell.angle_alpha   90.00
_cell.angle_beta   90.00
_cell.angle_gamma   90.00
#
_symmetry.space_group_name_H-M   'P 1'
#
loop_
_entity.id
_entity.type
_entity.pdbx_description
1 polymer ?
#
loop_
_entity_poly.entity_id
_entity_poly.type
_entity_poly.pdbx_seq_one_letter_code
_entity_poly.pdbx_strand_id
1 'polypeptide(L)'
;MKKYVPLISLSLIICLVIYVFYRSDKTVINQMVIALVSRDSYHHWKTIICDLLPLQDYFIYSLPEGLWVFCITITSSFFRINFLWYRVEAAVFPLTLAFGMELCQLLHICNGRFDWVDLLFSFVFWWVAFHFTEAGPEKRSLRLRASFNSLSCLFSYSIVYLAHVIN
;
A
#
# COMPACT_ATOMS: atom_id res chain seq x y z
N MET A 1 -0.13 -14.41 11.04
CA MET A 1 0.58 -13.68 9.97
C MET A 1 1.27 -14.58 8.94
N LYS A 2 2.07 -15.60 9.30
CA LYS A 2 2.79 -16.45 8.31
C LYS A 2 1.91 -16.99 7.16
N LYS A 3 0.69 -17.46 7.47
CA LYS A 3 -0.33 -17.90 6.49
C LYS A 3 -0.63 -16.85 5.40
N TYR A 4 -0.55 -15.56 5.73
CA TYR A 4 -0.91 -14.46 4.84
C TYR A 4 0.30 -13.86 4.10
N VAL A 5 1.52 -14.30 4.41
CA VAL A 5 2.74 -13.79 3.76
C VAL A 5 2.70 -13.97 2.24
N PRO A 6 2.32 -15.13 1.66
CA PRO A 6 2.27 -15.28 0.20
C PRO A 6 1.33 -14.27 -0.47
N LEU A 7 0.18 -14.00 0.16
CA LEU A 7 -0.82 -13.08 -0.35
C LEU A 7 -0.37 -11.61 -0.25
N ILE A 8 0.28 -11.23 0.86
CA ILE A 8 0.92 -9.92 1.03
C ILE A 8 2.01 -9.75 -0.04
N SER A 9 2.91 -10.73 -0.19
CA SER A 9 3.99 -10.68 -1.17
C SER A 9 3.46 -10.54 -2.60
N LEU A 10 2.43 -11.31 -2.96
CA LEU A 10 1.80 -11.21 -4.27
C LEU A 10 1.24 -9.80 -4.52
N SER A 11 0.52 -9.25 -3.54
CA SER A 11 -0.04 -7.90 -3.63
C SER A 11 1.04 -6.83 -3.82
N LEU A 12 2.13 -6.92 -3.06
CA LEU A 12 3.25 -5.99 -3.16
C LEU A 12 4.02 -6.15 -4.48
N ILE A 13 4.14 -7.36 -5.02
CA ILE A 13 4.73 -7.61 -6.34
C ILE A 13 3.87 -6.97 -7.43
N ILE A 14 2.54 -7.11 -7.36
CA ILE A 14 1.62 -6.46 -8.30
C ILE A 14 1.79 -4.94 -8.23
N CYS A 15 1.81 -4.36 -7.02
CA CYS A 15 2.09 -2.92 -6.86
C CYS A 15 3.43 -2.55 -7.48
N LEU A 16 4.50 -3.31 -7.21
CA LEU A 16 5.83 -3.03 -7.74
C LEU A 16 5.85 -3.03 -9.26
N VAL A 17 5.22 -4.02 -9.90
CA VAL A 17 5.11 -4.10 -11.37
C VAL A 17 4.37 -2.88 -11.91
N ILE A 18 3.24 -2.50 -11.31
CA ILE A 18 2.47 -1.32 -11.73
C ILE A 18 3.32 -0.05 -11.58
N TYR A 19 4.01 0.12 -10.46
CA TYR A 19 4.87 1.28 -10.22
C TYR A 19 6.04 1.36 -11.20
N VAL A 20 6.75 0.26 -11.39
CA VAL A 20 7.95 0.20 -12.24
C VAL A 20 7.62 0.50 -13.70
N PHE A 21 6.54 -0.08 -14.23
CA PHE A 21 6.27 -0.02 -15.66
C PHE A 21 5.22 1.02 -16.05
N TYR A 22 4.26 1.38 -15.20
CA TYR A 22 3.13 2.24 -15.62
C TYR A 22 3.11 3.61 -14.94
N ARG A 23 3.81 3.78 -13.81
CA ARG A 23 3.84 5.05 -13.06
C ARG A 23 5.00 5.93 -13.48
N SER A 24 4.98 7.18 -13.01
CA SER A 24 6.02 8.18 -13.30
C SER A 24 7.40 7.72 -12.87
N ASP A 25 8.41 8.06 -13.68
CA ASP A 25 9.82 7.75 -13.40
C ASP A 25 10.32 8.47 -12.15
N LYS A 26 9.67 9.57 -11.77
CA LYS A 26 10.02 10.40 -10.61
C LYS A 26 9.69 9.74 -9.25
N THR A 27 9.03 8.59 -9.25
CA THR A 27 8.80 7.86 -7.99
C THR A 27 10.12 7.34 -7.41
N VAL A 28 10.23 7.31 -6.08
CA VAL A 28 11.45 6.83 -5.38
C VAL A 28 11.85 5.44 -5.89
N ILE A 29 10.89 4.52 -6.01
CA ILE A 29 11.15 3.17 -6.51
C ILE A 29 11.70 3.15 -7.94
N ASN A 30 11.17 3.99 -8.84
CA ASN A 30 11.65 4.04 -10.22
C ASN A 30 13.04 4.65 -10.30
N GLN A 31 13.35 5.67 -9.50
CA GLN A 31 14.71 6.20 -9.41
C GLN A 31 15.71 5.16 -8.89
N MET A 32 15.32 4.34 -7.91
CA MET A 32 16.15 3.22 -7.43
C MET A 32 16.39 2.19 -8.53
N VAL A 33 15.36 1.81 -9.29
CA VAL A 33 15.49 0.87 -10.42
C VAL A 33 16.38 1.45 -11.51
N ILE A 34 16.14 2.71 -11.91
CA ILE A 34 16.94 3.41 -12.93
C ILE A 34 18.42 3.47 -12.52
N ALA A 35 18.72 3.70 -11.25
CA ALA A 35 20.09 3.70 -10.74
C ALA A 35 20.77 2.32 -10.83
N LEU A 36 20.00 1.22 -10.79
CA LEU A 36 20.51 -0.14 -10.88
C LEU A 36 20.72 -0.64 -12.31
N VAL A 37 19.80 -0.33 -13.24
CA VAL A 37 19.82 -0.89 -14.61
C VAL A 37 20.16 0.12 -15.71
N SER A 38 20.37 1.40 -15.37
CA SER A 38 20.45 2.56 -16.26
C SER A 38 19.11 3.03 -16.83
N ARG A 39 19.06 4.33 -17.18
CA ARG A 39 17.85 4.99 -17.68
C ARG A 39 17.39 4.44 -19.04
N ASP A 40 18.33 4.20 -19.96
CA ASP A 40 17.98 3.74 -21.31
C ASP A 40 17.38 2.34 -21.30
N SER A 41 17.99 1.41 -20.56
CA SER A 41 17.45 0.07 -20.35
C SER A 41 16.07 0.12 -19.69
N TYR A 42 15.90 0.94 -18.64
CA TYR A 42 14.62 1.10 -17.96
C TYR A 42 13.50 1.55 -18.92
N HIS A 43 13.72 2.58 -19.72
CA HIS A 43 12.73 3.06 -20.69
C HIS A 43 12.45 2.05 -21.80
N HIS A 44 13.47 1.33 -22.27
CA HIS A 44 13.30 0.27 -23.26
C HIS A 44 12.37 -0.82 -22.75
N TRP A 45 12.63 -1.36 -21.56
CA TRP A 45 11.78 -2.36 -20.92
C TRP A 45 10.38 -1.84 -20.63
N LYS A 46 10.26 -0.61 -20.14
CA LYS A 46 8.98 0.05 -19.88
C LYS A 46 8.11 0.12 -21.13
N THR A 47 8.69 0.56 -22.25
CA THR A 47 7.97 0.66 -23.52
C THR A 47 7.46 -0.71 -23.98
N ILE A 48 8.32 -1.73 -23.97
CA ILE A 48 7.94 -3.10 -24.35
C ILE A 48 6.77 -3.63 -23.51
N ILE A 49 6.82 -3.44 -22.19
CA ILE A 49 5.78 -3.94 -21.30
C ILE A 49 4.46 -3.18 -21.48
N CYS A 50 4.50 -1.85 -21.59
CA CYS A 50 3.30 -1.05 -21.82
C CYS A 50 2.63 -1.35 -23.16
N ASP A 51 3.41 -1.65 -24.21
CA ASP A 51 2.89 -2.02 -25.52
C ASP A 51 2.29 -3.44 -25.52
N LEU A 52 2.90 -4.38 -24.80
CA LEU A 52 2.42 -5.76 -24.71
C LEU A 52 1.17 -5.90 -23.83
N LEU A 53 1.08 -5.12 -22.75
CA LEU A 53 0.00 -5.20 -21.77
C LEU A 53 -0.53 -3.80 -21.41
N PRO A 54 -1.34 -3.17 -22.27
CA PRO A 54 -1.94 -1.89 -21.94
C PRO A 54 -2.91 -2.03 -20.77
N LEU A 55 -2.65 -1.33 -19.67
CA LEU A 55 -3.52 -1.27 -18.50
C LEU A 55 -4.42 -0.04 -18.55
N GLN A 56 -5.64 -0.17 -18.04
CA GLN A 56 -6.55 0.96 -17.88
C GLN A 56 -6.12 1.84 -16.70
N ASP A 57 -6.41 3.14 -16.78
CA ASP A 57 -6.01 4.14 -15.77
C ASP A 57 -6.39 3.73 -14.34
N TYR A 58 -7.61 3.24 -14.11
CA TYR A 58 -8.03 2.82 -12.76
C TYR A 58 -7.14 1.72 -12.15
N PHE A 59 -6.56 0.83 -12.96
CA PHE A 59 -5.60 -0.17 -12.48
C PHE A 59 -4.20 0.41 -12.24
N ILE A 60 -3.83 1.46 -12.96
CA ILE A 60 -2.52 2.11 -12.80
C ILE A 60 -2.53 3.03 -11.59
N TYR A 61 -3.61 3.79 -11.40
CA TYR A 61 -3.69 4.86 -10.41
C TYR A 61 -4.32 4.39 -9.08
N SER A 62 -5.39 3.59 -9.10
CA SER A 62 -6.17 3.26 -7.90
C SER A 62 -5.89 1.88 -7.30
N LEU A 63 -5.64 0.86 -8.13
CA LEU A 63 -5.40 -0.49 -7.65
C LEU A 63 -4.20 -0.59 -6.66
N PRO A 64 -3.05 0.07 -6.89
CA PRO A 64 -1.94 -0.03 -5.95
C PRO A 64 -2.27 0.49 -4.55
N GLU A 65 -3.12 1.52 -4.44
CA GLU A 65 -3.57 2.04 -3.15
C GLU A 65 -4.41 1.00 -2.40
N GLY A 66 -5.41 0.43 -3.08
CA GLY A 66 -6.25 -0.63 -2.51
C GLY A 66 -5.41 -1.83 -2.03
N LEU A 67 -4.43 -2.26 -2.83
CA LEU A 67 -3.52 -3.35 -2.47
C LEU A 67 -2.63 -3.02 -1.25
N TRP A 68 -2.19 -1.77 -1.08
CA TRP A 68 -1.49 -1.40 0.15
C TRP A 68 -2.41 -1.39 1.34
N VAL A 69 -3.60 -0.80 1.23
CA VAL A 69 -4.60 -0.82 2.30
C VAL A 69 -4.89 -2.25 2.72
N PHE A 70 -5.01 -3.17 1.76
CA PHE A 70 -5.13 -4.60 2.01
C PHE A 70 -3.96 -5.18 2.82
N CYS A 71 -2.71 -5.01 2.35
CA CYS A 71 -1.52 -5.51 3.03
C CYS A 71 -1.38 -4.97 4.46
N ILE A 72 -1.60 -3.66 4.62
CA ILE A 72 -1.51 -2.98 5.91
C ILE A 72 -2.64 -3.46 6.83
N THR A 73 -3.85 -3.69 6.31
CA THR A 73 -4.98 -4.21 7.10
C THR A 73 -4.67 -5.61 7.62
N ILE A 74 -4.23 -6.54 6.76
CA ILE A 74 -3.86 -7.91 7.17
C ILE A 74 -2.79 -7.87 8.26
N THR A 75 -1.72 -7.08 8.08
CA THR A 75 -0.62 -7.03 9.05
C THR A 75 -1.03 -6.33 10.35
N SER A 76 -1.92 -5.34 10.28
CA SER A 76 -2.45 -4.61 11.44
C SER A 76 -3.50 -5.40 12.23
N SER A 77 -4.23 -6.34 11.63
CA SER A 77 -5.29 -7.13 12.28
C SER A 77 -4.83 -7.92 13.53
N PHE A 78 -3.53 -8.19 13.66
CA PHE A 78 -2.97 -8.86 14.83
C PHE A 78 -2.75 -7.94 16.04
N PHE A 79 -2.98 -6.64 15.88
CA PHE A 79 -2.66 -5.62 16.87
C PHE A 79 -3.89 -4.83 17.32
N ARG A 80 -3.85 -4.40 18.57
CA ARG A 80 -4.74 -3.39 19.15
C ARG A 80 -3.93 -2.20 19.62
N ILE A 81 -4.49 -1.02 19.42
CA ILE A 81 -3.97 0.23 19.97
C ILE A 81 -4.84 0.57 21.17
N ASN A 82 -4.19 0.71 22.32
CA ASN A 82 -4.85 1.14 23.55
C ASN A 82 -4.60 2.65 23.69
N PHE A 83 -5.66 3.45 23.56
CA PHE A 83 -5.60 4.89 23.77
C PHE A 83 -6.46 5.26 24.96
N LEU A 84 -5.82 5.60 26.08
CA LEU A 84 -6.47 5.85 27.37
C LEU A 84 -7.46 4.72 27.74
N TRP A 85 -8.75 4.97 27.58
CA TRP A 85 -9.87 4.07 27.91
C TRP A 85 -10.38 3.26 26.71
N TYR A 86 -9.96 3.61 25.50
CA TYR A 86 -10.43 3.00 24.25
C TYR A 86 -9.46 1.94 23.75
N ARG A 87 -10.02 0.82 23.29
CA ARG A 87 -9.29 -0.25 22.60
C ARG A 87 -9.75 -0.28 21.16
N VAL A 88 -8.91 0.21 20.26
CA VAL A 88 -9.20 0.26 18.83
C VAL A 88 -8.38 -0.80 18.11
N GLU A 89 -9.00 -1.47 17.15
CA GLU A 89 -8.30 -2.43 16.32
C GLU A 89 -7.39 -1.70 15.34
N ALA A 90 -6.11 -2.09 15.28
CA ALA A 90 -5.17 -1.41 14.41
C ALA A 90 -5.54 -1.56 12.92
N ALA A 91 -6.34 -2.57 12.57
CA ALA A 91 -6.86 -2.80 11.22
C ALA A 91 -7.84 -1.73 10.73
N VAL A 92 -8.34 -0.82 11.58
CA VAL A 92 -9.17 0.31 11.13
C VAL A 92 -8.32 1.45 10.56
N PHE A 93 -7.07 1.57 11.02
CA PHE A 93 -6.18 2.69 10.66
C PHE A 93 -5.88 2.81 9.16
N PRO A 94 -5.65 1.73 8.40
CA PRO A 94 -5.32 1.83 6.97
C PRO A 94 -6.42 2.54 6.18
N LEU A 95 -7.68 2.23 6.46
CA LEU A 95 -8.82 2.90 5.81
C LEU A 95 -8.91 4.37 6.22
N THR A 96 -8.71 4.69 7.50
CA THR A 96 -8.72 6.09 7.96
C THR A 96 -7.59 6.91 7.36
N LEU A 97 -6.42 6.29 7.10
CA LEU A 97 -5.30 6.95 6.45
C LEU A 97 -5.58 7.19 4.96
N ALA A 98 -6.11 6.20 4.24
CA ALA A 98 -6.50 6.37 2.84
C ALA A 98 -7.54 7.50 2.71
N PHE A 99 -8.61 7.44 3.51
CA PHE A 99 -9.64 8.49 3.52
C PHE A 99 -9.09 9.87 3.94
N GLY A 100 -8.19 9.90 4.92
CA GLY A 100 -7.52 11.12 5.36
C GLY A 100 -6.64 11.73 4.28
N MET A 101 -5.90 10.92 3.52
CA MET A 101 -5.09 11.41 2.39
C MET A 101 -5.97 12.00 1.30
N GLU A 102 -7.04 11.32 0.90
CA GLU A 102 -8.00 11.81 -0.09
C GLU A 102 -8.67 13.11 0.37
N LEU A 103 -9.06 13.21 1.65
CA LEU A 103 -9.60 14.45 2.20
C LEU A 103 -8.57 15.59 2.18
N CYS A 104 -7.31 15.32 2.49
CA CYS A 104 -6.25 16.32 2.38
C CYS A 104 -6.02 16.77 0.93
N GLN A 105 -6.15 15.88 -0.05
CA GLN A 105 -6.08 16.24 -1.47
C GLN A 105 -7.29 17.10 -1.88
N LEU A 106 -8.49 16.76 -1.40
CA LEU A 106 -9.71 17.54 -1.63
C LEU A 106 -9.61 18.96 -1.07
N LEU A 107 -8.97 19.12 0.09
CA LEU A 107 -8.72 20.41 0.74
C LEU A 107 -7.48 21.14 0.21
N HIS A 108 -6.81 20.59 -0.82
CA HIS A 108 -5.56 21.13 -1.39
C HIS A 108 -4.40 21.27 -0.38
N ILE A 109 -4.42 20.47 0.70
CA ILE A 109 -3.32 20.40 1.69
C ILE A 109 -2.20 19.50 1.16
N CYS A 110 -2.56 18.41 0.48
CA CYS A 110 -1.63 17.48 -0.14
C CYS A 110 -1.60 17.64 -1.66
N ASN A 111 -0.45 17.38 -2.27
CA ASN A 111 -0.32 17.31 -3.73
C ASN A 111 -1.04 16.06 -4.24
N GLY A 112 -2.04 16.24 -5.10
CA GLY A 112 -2.85 15.16 -5.64
C GLY A 112 -4.18 15.69 -6.15
N ARG A 113 -5.02 14.78 -6.64
CA ARG A 113 -6.40 15.06 -7.02
C ARG A 113 -7.25 14.01 -6.35
N PHE A 114 -8.24 14.49 -5.61
CA PHE A 114 -9.26 13.64 -5.01
C PHE A 114 -9.90 12.71 -6.06
N ASP A 115 -9.88 11.40 -5.79
CA ASP A 115 -10.46 10.37 -6.66
C ASP A 115 -11.39 9.43 -5.88
N TRP A 116 -12.64 9.36 -6.33
CA TRP A 116 -13.63 8.44 -5.77
C TRP A 116 -13.27 6.97 -5.99
N VAL A 117 -12.53 6.67 -7.05
CA VAL A 117 -12.09 5.31 -7.36
C VAL A 117 -11.04 4.84 -6.36
N ASP A 118 -10.14 5.72 -5.93
CA ASP A 118 -9.14 5.43 -4.90
C ASP A 118 -9.82 5.06 -3.58
N LEU A 119 -10.82 5.86 -3.16
CA LEU A 119 -11.64 5.54 -1.99
C LEU A 119 -12.39 4.20 -2.11
N LEU A 120 -12.97 3.92 -3.28
CA LEU A 120 -13.70 2.68 -3.52
C LEU A 120 -12.77 1.47 -3.42
N PHE A 121 -11.61 1.51 -4.07
CA PHE A 121 -10.61 0.44 -4.02
C PHE A 121 -10.11 0.26 -2.58
N SER A 122 -9.71 1.33 -1.92
CA SER A 122 -9.26 1.31 -0.53
C SER A 122 -10.31 0.71 0.41
N PHE A 123 -11.59 1.07 0.26
CA PHE A 123 -12.68 0.51 1.05
C PHE A 123 -12.90 -0.99 0.77
N VAL A 124 -12.99 -1.39 -0.49
CA VAL A 124 -13.23 -2.80 -0.88
C VAL A 124 -12.11 -3.70 -0.38
N PHE A 125 -10.86 -3.31 -0.63
CA PHE A 125 -9.70 -4.08 -0.21
C PHE A 125 -9.52 -4.12 1.31
N TRP A 126 -9.80 -3.01 1.99
CA TRP A 126 -9.88 -2.99 3.45
C TRP A 126 -10.93 -3.99 3.96
N TRP A 127 -12.15 -3.94 3.43
CA TRP A 127 -13.26 -4.80 3.83
C TRP A 127 -12.91 -6.27 3.66
N VAL A 128 -12.36 -6.64 2.50
CA VAL A 128 -11.91 -8.01 2.21
C VAL A 128 -10.81 -8.41 3.21
N ALA A 129 -9.78 -7.60 3.42
CA ALA A 129 -8.71 -7.93 4.37
C ALA A 129 -9.21 -8.06 5.81
N PHE A 130 -10.11 -7.18 6.23
CA PHE A 130 -10.66 -7.15 7.58
C PHE A 130 -11.45 -8.41 7.91
N HIS A 131 -12.31 -8.86 7.00
CA HIS A 131 -13.12 -10.07 7.18
C HIS A 131 -12.36 -11.37 6.90
N PHE A 132 -11.40 -11.35 5.96
CA PHE A 132 -10.59 -12.53 5.63
C PHE A 132 -9.54 -12.85 6.70
N THR A 133 -9.08 -11.85 7.44
CA THR A 133 -8.03 -12.05 8.44
C THR A 133 -8.59 -12.60 9.73
N GLU A 134 -8.41 -13.90 9.94
CA GLU A 134 -8.65 -14.56 11.22
C GLU A 134 -7.57 -14.16 12.23
N ALA A 135 -7.72 -12.99 12.85
CA ALA A 135 -6.95 -12.62 14.02
C ALA A 135 -7.60 -13.28 15.24
N GLY A 136 -6.88 -14.20 15.89
CA GLY A 136 -7.35 -14.85 17.11
C GLY A 136 -7.74 -13.85 18.21
N PRO A 137 -8.48 -14.30 19.23
CA PRO A 137 -9.06 -13.42 20.26
C PRO A 137 -8.00 -12.62 21.04
N GLU A 138 -6.79 -13.16 21.18
CA GLU A 138 -5.66 -12.49 21.80
C GLU A 138 -4.91 -11.58 20.81
N LYS A 139 -5.51 -10.43 20.48
CA LYS A 139 -4.80 -9.36 19.76
C LYS A 139 -3.74 -8.74 20.67
N ARG A 140 -2.52 -8.59 20.16
CA ARG A 140 -1.38 -8.05 20.93
C ARG A 140 -1.46 -6.53 21.00
N SER A 141 -1.05 -5.94 22.11
CA SER A 141 -0.84 -4.49 22.13
C SER A 141 0.29 -4.14 21.16
N LEU A 142 0.13 -3.02 20.45
CA LEU A 142 1.17 -2.48 19.55
C LEU A 142 2.32 -1.90 20.39
N ARG A 143 3.05 -2.76 21.10
CA ARG A 143 4.37 -2.45 21.62
C ARG A 143 5.38 -2.91 20.58
N LEU A 144 6.29 -2.00 20.19
CA LEU A 144 7.42 -2.24 19.29
C LEU A 144 8.43 -3.23 19.91
N ARG A 145 8.00 -4.47 20.14
CA ARG A 145 8.91 -5.59 20.31
C ARG A 145 9.28 -6.06 18.90
N ALA A 146 10.56 -6.30 18.67
CA ALA A 146 11.11 -6.80 17.40
C ALA A 146 10.65 -8.23 17.11
N SER A 147 9.35 -8.39 16.84
CA SER A 147 8.75 -9.62 16.38
C SER A 147 8.53 -9.53 14.88
N PHE A 148 8.57 -10.67 14.18
CA PHE A 148 8.27 -10.73 12.75
C PHE A 148 6.96 -10.00 12.41
N ASN A 149 5.92 -10.18 13.23
CA ASN A 149 4.63 -9.49 13.03
C ASN A 149 4.74 -7.97 13.12
N SER A 150 5.47 -7.47 14.12
CA SER A 150 5.64 -6.02 14.32
C SER A 150 6.44 -5.40 13.17
N LEU A 151 7.49 -6.11 12.72
CA LEU A 151 8.34 -5.67 11.61
C LEU A 151 7.58 -5.67 10.28
N SER A 152 6.81 -6.72 9.98
CA SER A 152 6.00 -6.76 8.75
C SER A 152 4.90 -5.70 8.74
N CYS A 153 4.28 -5.42 9.90
CA CYS A 153 3.32 -4.33 10.02
C CYS A 153 3.99 -2.98 9.73
N LEU A 154 5.08 -2.66 10.43
CA LEU A 154 5.84 -1.43 10.20
C LEU A 154 6.30 -1.31 8.74
N PHE A 155 6.87 -2.38 8.18
CA PHE A 155 7.31 -2.42 6.79
C PHE A 155 6.17 -2.13 5.81
N SER A 156 4.97 -2.68 6.06
CA SER A 156 3.80 -2.44 5.22
C SER A 156 3.36 -0.97 5.23
N TYR A 157 3.49 -0.27 6.36
CA TYR A 157 3.27 1.18 6.40
C TYR A 157 4.38 1.95 5.70
N SER A 158 5.65 1.56 5.90
CA SER A 158 6.80 2.26 5.32
C SER A 158 6.88 2.12 3.80
N ILE A 159 6.38 1.02 3.22
CA ILE A 159 6.50 0.77 1.78
C ILE A 159 5.77 1.81 0.92
N VAL A 160 4.75 2.46 1.48
CA VAL A 160 4.02 3.56 0.82
C VAL A 160 4.96 4.71 0.46
N TYR A 161 6.04 4.92 1.22
CA TYR A 161 7.03 5.94 0.91
C TYR A 161 7.75 5.69 -0.43
N LEU A 162 7.89 4.43 -0.87
CA LEU A 162 8.55 4.11 -2.14
C LEU A 162 7.79 4.64 -3.36
N ALA A 163 6.51 4.92 -3.19
CA ALA A 163 5.68 5.51 -4.23
C ALA A 163 5.69 7.03 -4.25
N HIS A 164 6.35 7.67 -3.28
CA HIS A 164 6.48 9.11 -3.24
C HIS A 164 7.18 9.63 -4.51
N VAL A 165 6.69 10.75 -5.03
CA VAL A 165 7.26 11.43 -6.20
C VAL A 165 8.27 12.45 -5.73
N ILE A 166 9.51 12.31 -6.19
CA ILE A 166 10.58 13.27 -5.91
C ILE A 166 10.37 14.49 -6.83
N ASN A 167 10.39 15.69 -6.23
CA ASN A 167 10.29 16.97 -6.94
C ASN A 167 11.61 17.34 -7.62
#